data_AF-A0AAF0WN37-F1
#
_entry.id   AF-A0AAF0WN37-F1
#
_cell.length_a   1.000
_cell.length_b   1.000
_cell.length_c   1.000
_cell.angle_alpha   90.00
_cell.angle_beta   90.00
_cell.angle_gamma   90.00
#
_symmetry.space_group_name_H-M   'P 1'
#
loop_
_entity.id
_entity.type
_entity.pdbx_description
1 polymer ?
#
loop_
_entity_poly.entity_id
_entity_poly.type
_entity_poly.pdbx_seq_one_letter_code
_entity_poly.pdbx_strand_id
1 'polypeptide(L)' 'MAFTKYIIVFLILLPFIAYFVLTDAVPGNCNRPCGLLYTSGDCNRDCIIKQRARGGACQMYDKILYCCCN' A
#
# COMPACT_ATOMS: atom_id res chain seq x y z
N MET A 1 -40.44 1.26 -4.14
CA MET A 1 -39.52 0.29 -3.51
C MET A 1 -38.20 0.13 -4.28
N ALA A 2 -37.71 1.16 -4.99
CA ALA A 2 -36.44 1.10 -5.73
C ALA A 2 -35.32 1.91 -5.02
N PHE A 3 -35.68 2.98 -4.32
CA PHE A 3 -34.75 3.90 -3.66
C PHE A 3 -33.84 3.22 -2.63
N THR A 4 -34.38 2.26 -1.86
CA THR A 4 -33.64 1.51 -0.84
C THR A 4 -32.53 0.63 -1.44
N LYS A 5 -32.71 0.12 -2.67
CA LYS A 5 -31.70 -0.72 -3.33
C LYS A 5 -30.47 0.09 -3.73
N TYR A 6 -30.66 1.32 -4.19
CA TYR A 6 -29.55 2.21 -4.55
C TYR A 6 -28.74 2.65 -3.33
N ILE A 7 -29.41 2.89 -2.19
CA ILE A 7 -28.74 3.25 -0.92
C ILE A 7 -27.82 2.12 -0.46
N ILE A 8 -28.28 0.87 -0.52
CA ILE A 8 -27.49 -0.30 -0.11
C ILE A 8 -26.27 -0.48 -1.02
N VAL A 9 -26.45 -0.35 -2.34
CA VAL A 9 -25.35 -0.42 -3.31
C VAL A 9 -24.32 0.67 -3.07
N PHE A 10 -24.77 1.90 -2.78
CA PHE A 10 -23.88 3.03 -2.49
C PHE A 10 -23.08 2.84 -1.19
N LEU A 11 -23.72 2.30 -0.14
CA LEU A 11 -23.07 1.98 1.13
C LEU A 11 -22.02 0.86 1.01
N ILE A 12 -22.18 -0.06 0.05
CA ILE A 12 -21.20 -1.12 -0.21
C ILE A 12 -20.08 -0.61 -1.13
N LEU A 13 -20.36 0.23 -2.12
CA LEU A 13 -19.34 0.74 -3.06
C LEU A 13 -18.40 1.78 -2.43
N LEU A 14 -18.90 2.64 -1.55
CA LEU A 14 -18.10 3.65 -0.85
C LEU A 14 -16.84 3.09 -0.14
N PRO A 15 -16.91 2.03 0.70
CA PRO A 15 -15.72 1.47 1.34
C PRO A 15 -14.77 0.79 0.35
N PHE A 16 -15.28 0.23 -0.76
CA PHE A 16 -14.42 -0.33 -1.81
C PHE A 16 -13.63 0.77 -2.55
N ILE A 17 -14.27 1.89 -2.86
CA ILE A 17 -13.61 3.04 -3.48
C ILE A 17 -12.60 3.66 -2.50
N ALA A 18 -12.95 3.79 -1.22
CA ALA A 18 -12.03 4.29 -0.20
C ALA A 18 -10.82 3.36 -0.02
N TYR A 19 -11.02 2.04 -0.01
CA TYR A 19 -9.92 1.07 0.01
C TYR A 19 -9.00 1.23 -1.20
N PHE A 20 -9.57 1.37 -2.40
CA PHE A 20 -8.81 1.56 -3.63
C PHE A 20 -8.00 2.87 -3.60
N VAL A 21 -8.63 3.98 -3.21
CA VAL A 21 -7.95 5.28 -3.08
C VAL A 21 -6.88 5.26 -1.99
N LEU A 22 -7.07 4.53 -0.88
CA LEU A 22 -6.02 4.34 0.13
C LEU A 22 -4.86 3.50 -0.40
N THR A 23 -5.10 2.54 -1.30
CA THR A 23 -4.04 1.76 -1.94
C THR A 23 -3.29 2.54 -3.01
N ASP A 24 -3.94 3.49 -3.69
CA ASP A 24 -3.32 4.34 -4.73
C ASP A 24 -2.64 5.60 -4.15
N ALA A 25 -3.00 6.03 -2.94
CA ALA A 25 -2.41 7.19 -2.27
C ALA A 25 -1.06 6.91 -1.58
N VAL A 26 -0.57 5.67 -1.60
CA VAL A 26 0.81 5.35 -1.18
C VAL A 26 1.64 5.24 -2.47
N PRO A 27 2.53 6.20 -2.75
CA PRO A 27 3.38 6.13 -3.93
C PRO A 27 4.38 4.97 -3.74
N GLY A 28 4.04 3.80 -4.26
CA GLY A 28 4.70 2.54 -3.91
C GLY A 28 4.25 2.04 -2.54
N ASN A 29 4.26 0.74 -2.30
CA ASN A 29 3.86 0.18 -1.00
C ASN A 29 4.98 0.49 0.04
N CYS A 30 5.04 1.74 0.49
CA CYS A 30 6.10 2.30 1.33
C CYS A 30 5.71 2.26 2.80
N ASN A 31 5.57 1.06 3.37
CA ASN A 31 4.94 0.85 4.67
C ASN A 31 5.86 0.27 5.75
N ARG A 32 7.16 0.13 5.46
CA ARG A 32 8.15 -0.37 6.44
C ARG A 32 9.35 0.57 6.56
N PRO A 33 9.78 0.96 7.77
CA PRO A 33 11.03 1.69 7.92
C PRO A 33 12.22 0.76 7.61
N CYS A 34 13.12 1.22 6.74
CA CYS A 34 14.46 0.67 6.59
C CYS A 34 15.41 1.32 7.60
N GLY A 35 16.32 0.54 8.16
CA GLY A 35 17.24 0.99 9.21
C GLY A 35 18.42 0.04 9.35
N LEU A 36 19.21 0.20 10.42
CA LEU A 36 20.41 -0.61 10.69
C LEU A 36 20.18 -2.14 10.63
N LEU A 37 18.96 -2.58 10.95
CA LEU A 37 18.56 -4.00 10.96
C LEU A 37 17.72 -4.43 9.76
N TYR A 38 17.20 -3.48 8.98
CA TYR A 38 16.31 -3.76 7.85
C TYR A 38 16.86 -3.07 6.61
N THR A 39 17.58 -3.85 5.82
CA THR A 39 18.34 -3.35 4.68
C THR A 39 17.50 -3.32 3.41
N SER A 40 18.02 -2.68 2.36
CA SER A 40 17.40 -2.68 1.03
C SER A 40 17.24 -4.10 0.45
N GLY A 41 18.11 -5.04 0.82
CA GLY A 41 17.99 -6.44 0.42
C GLY A 41 16.77 -7.13 1.06
N ASP A 42 16.56 -6.92 2.36
CA ASP A 42 15.39 -7.45 3.09
C ASP A 42 14.10 -6.85 2.57
N CYS A 43 14.11 -5.55 2.32
CA CYS A 43 13.02 -4.82 1.68
C CYS A 43 12.65 -5.43 0.32
N ASN A 44 13.63 -5.56 -0.59
CA ASN A 44 13.39 -6.12 -1.91
C ASN A 44 12.82 -7.55 -1.84
N ARG A 45 13.38 -8.37 -0.96
CA ARG A 45 12.94 -9.75 -0.75
C ARG A 45 11.51 -9.81 -0.21
N ASP A 46 11.16 -9.00 0.77
CA ASP A 46 9.80 -8.93 1.33
C ASP A 46 8.80 -8.39 0.31
N CYS A 47 9.17 -7.40 -0.51
CA CYS A 47 8.33 -6.91 -1.59
C CYS A 47 8.00 -8.01 -2.60
N ILE A 48 9.00 -8.79 -3.01
CA ILE A 48 8.82 -9.91 -3.96
C ILE A 48 7.99 -11.03 -3.31
N ILE A 49 8.34 -11.45 -2.09
CA ILE A 49 7.73 -12.63 -1.45
C ILE A 49 6.32 -12.32 -0.91
N LYS A 50 6.15 -11.21 -0.20
CA LYS A 50 4.91 -10.91 0.52
C LYS A 50 3.92 -10.12 -0.32
N GLN A 51 4.41 -9.23 -1.16
CA GLN A 51 3.54 -8.32 -1.93
C GLN A 51 3.46 -8.67 -3.41
N ARG A 52 4.20 -9.70 -3.87
CA ARG A 52 4.29 -10.09 -5.30
C ARG A 52 4.67 -8.90 -6.20
N ALA A 53 5.45 -7.98 -5.66
CA ALA A 53 6.02 -6.85 -6.39
C ALA A 53 7.21 -7.35 -7.25
N ARG A 54 7.60 -6.58 -8.27
CA ARG A 54 8.80 -6.91 -9.08
C ARG A 54 10.07 -6.66 -8.28
N GLY A 55 10.02 -5.74 -7.33
CA GLY A 55 11.10 -5.50 -6.39
C GLY A 55 10.75 -4.42 -5.37
N GLY A 56 11.72 -4.07 -4.55
CA GLY A 56 11.58 -2.98 -3.59
C GLY A 56 12.90 -2.32 -3.26
N ALA A 57 12.84 -1.05 -2.89
CA ALA A 57 14.00 -0.27 -2.51
C ALA A 57 13.68 0.64 -1.33
N CYS A 58 14.68 0.87 -0.48
CA CYS A 58 14.56 1.84 0.60
C CYS A 58 14.72 3.26 0.04
N GLN A 59 13.73 4.11 0.28
CA GLN A 59 13.70 5.52 -0.10
C GLN A 59 13.60 6.39 1.15
N MET A 60 14.21 7.57 1.14
CA MET A 60 14.24 8.47 2.28
C MET A 60 13.01 9.41 2.25
N TYR A 61 12.18 9.36 3.29
CA TYR A 61 11.05 10.27 3.53
C TYR A 61 11.20 10.90 4.91
N ASP A 62 11.16 12.23 5.01
CA ASP A 62 11.27 12.96 6.29
C ASP A 62 12.45 12.51 7.19
N LYS A 63 13.61 12.27 6.57
CA LYS A 63 14.84 11.76 7.20
C LYS A 63 14.77 10.32 7.74
N ILE A 64 13.70 9.60 7.44
CA ILE A 64 13.52 8.20 7.76
C ILE A 64 13.59 7.40 6.45
N LEU A 65 14.31 6.29 6.46
CA LEU A 65 14.36 5.40 5.31
C LEU A 65 13.12 4.49 5.36
N TYR A 66 12.37 4.36 4.26
CA TYR A 66 11.20 3.50 4.11
C TYR A 66 11.36 2.56 2.92
N CYS A 67 11.02 1.29 3.10
CA CYS A 67 10.97 0.27 2.07
C CYS A 67 9.75 0.49 1.19
N CYS A 68 9.98 0.75 -0.09
CA CYS A 68 8.98 0.97 -1.11
C CYS A 68 8.99 -0.16 -2.13
N CYS A 69 7.86 -0.85 -2.28
CA CYS A 69 7.70 -1.91 -3.27
C CYS A 69 7.12 -1.38 -4.59
N ASN A 70 7.63 -1.89 -5.73
CA ASN A 70 7.27 -1.55 -7.12
C ASN A 70 6.93 -2.81 -7.93
#